data_AF-A0A5C5YYH4-F1
#
_entry.id   AF-A0A5C5YYH4-F1
#
_cell.length_a   1.000
_cell.length_b   1.000
_cell.length_c   1.000
_cell.angle_alpha   90.00
_cell.angle_beta   90.00
_cell.angle_gamma   90.00
#
_symmetry.space_group_name_H-M   'P 1'
#
loop_
_entity.id
_entity.type
_entity.pdbx_description
1 polymer ?
#
loop_
_entity_poly.entity_id
_entity_poly.type
_entity_poly.pdbx_seq_one_letter_code
_entity_poly.pdbx_strand_id
1 'polypeptide(L)'
;METPKRESNPYQTPETLAAGKTEKSSGFSIRWIVGGALWSIGLAFPIGMFFALVYRFPIPFAGYRSGFEAVVPSLMAVLFYGVLGGFVVLGIAGAIGGVVIGLLPGTRRSKHVMLFSCSAALTTCGLFVLAILDKIIGPW
;
A
#
# COMPACT_ATOMS: atom_id res chain seq x y z
N MET A 1 40.25 -28.34 -21.59
CA MET A 1 39.49 -27.24 -22.21
C MET A 1 39.57 -26.06 -21.26
N GLU A 2 40.55 -25.18 -21.48
CA GLU A 2 40.71 -23.95 -20.69
C GLU A 2 39.76 -22.88 -21.25
N THR A 3 38.99 -22.24 -20.36
CA THR A 3 38.11 -21.12 -20.74
C THR A 3 38.94 -19.88 -21.07
N PRO A 4 38.67 -19.16 -22.17
CA PRO A 4 39.42 -17.96 -22.52
C PRO A 4 39.24 -16.87 -21.45
N LYS A 5 40.38 -16.35 -20.98
CA LYS A 5 40.48 -15.28 -19.98
C LYS A 5 39.93 -14.00 -20.61
N ARG A 6 38.80 -13.49 -20.11
CA ARG A 6 38.21 -12.20 -20.56
C ARG A 6 39.24 -11.09 -20.35
N GLU A 7 39.78 -10.60 -21.45
CA GLU A 7 40.67 -9.43 -21.48
C GLU A 7 39.85 -8.20 -21.06
N SER A 8 40.18 -7.61 -19.92
CA SER A 8 39.55 -6.39 -19.43
C SER A 8 39.97 -5.23 -20.34
N ASN A 9 39.01 -4.64 -21.06
CA ASN A 9 39.25 -3.53 -21.97
C ASN A 9 39.93 -2.35 -21.23
N PRO A 10 41.16 -1.95 -21.61
CA PRO A 10 41.94 -0.93 -20.90
C PRO A 10 41.34 0.48 -20.99
N TYR A 11 40.34 0.69 -21.84
CA TYR A 11 39.63 1.96 -21.95
C TYR A 11 38.42 2.08 -21.02
N GLN A 12 38.11 1.05 -20.22
CA GLN A 12 37.06 1.15 -19.20
C GLN A 12 37.56 1.95 -18.00
N THR A 13 37.27 3.25 -17.98
CA THR A 13 37.43 4.07 -16.79
C THR A 13 36.45 3.60 -15.68
N PRO A 14 36.78 3.75 -14.38
CA PRO A 14 35.86 3.41 -13.29
C PRO A 14 34.50 4.10 -13.43
N GLU A 15 34.45 5.24 -14.12
CA GLU A 15 33.23 5.95 -14.49
C GLU A 15 32.37 5.17 -15.49
N THR A 16 32.96 4.53 -16.51
CA THR A 16 32.22 3.67 -17.47
C THR A 16 31.73 2.37 -16.84
N LEU A 17 32.48 1.79 -15.90
CA LEU A 17 32.06 0.62 -15.11
C LEU A 17 30.92 0.97 -14.14
N ALA A 18 30.91 2.19 -13.62
CA ALA A 18 29.81 2.71 -12.81
C ALA A 18 28.58 3.07 -13.66
N ALA A 19 28.78 3.66 -14.85
CA ALA A 19 27.72 4.03 -15.78
C ALA A 19 26.98 2.82 -16.36
N GLY A 20 27.69 1.70 -16.62
CA GLY A 20 27.08 0.44 -17.05
C GLY A 20 26.23 -0.24 -15.97
N LYS A 21 26.41 0.12 -14.69
CA LYS A 21 25.58 -0.39 -13.57
C LYS A 21 24.32 0.44 -13.33
N THR A 22 24.23 1.64 -13.91
CA THR A 22 23.10 2.56 -13.72
C THR A 22 21.99 2.40 -14.74
N GLU A 23 22.12 1.49 -15.72
CA GLU A 23 21.01 1.06 -16.57
C GLU A 23 20.13 0.03 -15.84
N LYS A 24 19.82 0.29 -14.57
CA LYS A 24 18.91 -0.55 -13.80
C LYS A 24 17.50 -0.10 -14.13
N SER A 25 17.02 -0.56 -15.29
CA SER A 25 15.64 -0.69 -15.71
C SER A 25 14.68 0.16 -14.87
N SER A 26 14.40 1.37 -15.35
CA SER A 26 13.21 2.15 -15.01
C SER A 26 11.92 1.46 -15.51
N GLY A 27 11.91 0.12 -15.47
CA GLY A 27 10.82 -0.70 -15.93
C GLY A 27 9.69 -0.64 -14.92
N PHE A 28 8.53 -0.24 -15.42
CA PHE A 28 7.21 -0.54 -14.92
C PHE A 28 7.21 -1.91 -14.20
N SER A 29 7.42 -1.89 -12.89
CA SER A 29 7.65 -3.10 -12.10
C SER A 29 6.36 -3.46 -11.41
N ILE A 30 5.68 -4.49 -11.92
CA ILE A 30 4.40 -5.02 -11.41
C ILE A 30 4.41 -5.24 -9.88
N ARG A 31 5.60 -5.51 -9.33
CA ARG A 31 5.85 -5.69 -7.89
C ARG A 31 5.42 -4.49 -7.05
N TRP A 32 5.57 -3.26 -7.54
CA TRP A 32 5.15 -2.06 -6.80
C TRP A 32 3.64 -1.86 -6.84
N ILE A 33 3.00 -2.22 -7.95
CA ILE A 33 1.55 -2.16 -8.12
C ILE A 33 0.88 -3.16 -7.17
N VAL A 34 1.31 -4.42 -7.23
CA VAL A 34 0.84 -5.48 -6.33
C VAL A 34 1.16 -5.13 -4.88
N GLY A 35 2.36 -4.62 -4.62
CA GLY A 35 2.76 -4.18 -3.29
C GLY A 35 1.85 -3.09 -2.72
N GLY A 36 1.51 -2.07 -3.51
CA GLY A 36 0.62 -0.99 -3.10
C GLY A 36 -0.80 -1.48 -2.81
N ALA A 37 -1.35 -2.32 -3.69
CA ALA A 37 -2.67 -2.91 -3.49
C ALA A 37 -2.74 -3.76 -2.19
N LEU A 38 -1.76 -4.64 -1.98
CA LEU A 38 -1.70 -5.50 -0.80
C LEU A 38 -1.50 -4.69 0.48
N TRP A 39 -0.64 -3.67 0.46
CA TRP A 39 -0.44 -2.80 1.62
C TRP A 39 -1.70 -2.03 1.98
N SER A 40 -2.41 -1.46 1.00
CA SER A 40 -3.67 -0.75 1.25
C SER A 40 -4.75 -1.67 1.85
N ILE A 41 -4.93 -2.87 1.30
CA ILE A 41 -5.91 -3.83 1.83
C ILE A 41 -5.49 -4.31 3.23
N GLY A 42 -4.21 -4.67 3.41
CA GLY A 42 -3.70 -5.17 4.68
C GLY A 42 -3.78 -4.13 5.80
N LEU A 43 -3.52 -2.85 5.49
CA LEU A 43 -3.62 -1.76 6.45
C LEU A 43 -5.06 -1.43 6.86
N ALA A 44 -6.07 -1.87 6.10
CA ALA A 44 -7.46 -1.62 6.44
C ALA A 44 -7.85 -2.24 7.80
N PHE A 45 -7.24 -3.38 8.15
CA PHE A 45 -7.50 -4.08 9.42
C PHE A 45 -6.97 -3.32 10.64
N PRO A 46 -5.65 -3.02 10.77
CA PRO A 46 -5.14 -2.30 11.92
C PRO A 46 -5.69 -0.87 12.01
N ILE A 47 -5.91 -0.20 10.88
CA ILE A 47 -6.50 1.14 10.88
C ILE A 47 -7.97 1.09 11.29
N GLY A 48 -8.75 0.13 10.80
CA GLY A 48 -10.14 -0.06 11.21
C GLY A 48 -10.27 -0.34 12.71
N MET A 49 -9.38 -1.20 13.24
CA MET A 49 -9.26 -1.45 14.67
C MET A 49 -8.94 -0.18 15.46
N PHE A 50 -8.00 0.63 14.96
CA PHE A 50 -7.65 1.90 15.60
C PHE A 50 -8.83 2.88 15.64
N PHE A 51 -9.60 2.99 14.56
CA PHE A 51 -10.82 3.80 14.54
C PHE A 51 -11.89 3.27 15.50
N ALA A 52 -12.03 1.95 15.62
CA ALA A 52 -12.93 1.34 16.59
C ALA A 52 -12.50 1.62 18.04
N LEU A 53 -11.20 1.63 18.32
CA LEU A 53 -10.69 1.94 19.66
C LEU A 53 -10.85 3.41 20.04
N VAL A 54 -10.51 4.33 19.13
CA VAL A 54 -10.34 5.76 19.45
C VAL A 54 -11.59 6.60 19.15
N TYR A 55 -12.42 6.18 18.19
CA TYR A 55 -13.54 6.99 17.73
C TYR A 55 -14.87 6.25 17.80
N ARG A 56 -15.27 5.65 16.69
CA ARG A 56 -16.47 4.84 16.50
C ARG A 56 -16.37 4.22 15.13
N PHE A 57 -16.67 2.93 15.05
CA PHE A 57 -16.63 2.19 13.79
C PHE A 57 -18.00 1.58 13.50
N PRO A 58 -18.51 1.68 12.27
CA PRO A 58 -19.76 1.03 11.91
C PRO A 58 -19.55 -0.48 11.92
N ILE A 59 -20.34 -1.20 12.73
CA ILE A 59 -20.33 -2.66 12.77
C ILE A 59 -21.65 -3.14 12.15
N PRO A 60 -21.59 -4.03 11.15
CA PRO A 60 -22.80 -4.56 10.53
C PRO A 60 -23.68 -5.24 11.60
N PHE A 61 -24.97 -4.90 11.59
CA PHE A 61 -25.99 -5.42 12.53
C PHE A 61 -25.83 -5.04 14.00
N ALA A 62 -24.80 -4.25 14.37
CA ALA A 62 -24.56 -3.83 15.76
C ALA A 62 -24.44 -2.29 15.93
N GLY A 63 -24.56 -1.54 14.82
CA GLY A 63 -24.43 -0.09 14.79
C GLY A 63 -23.01 0.39 15.06
N TYR A 64 -22.88 1.66 15.44
CA TYR A 64 -21.60 2.24 15.82
C TYR A 64 -21.17 1.80 17.22
N ARG A 65 -20.01 1.15 17.32
CA ARG A 65 -19.38 0.86 18.62
C ARG A 65 -17.99 1.45 18.69
N SER A 66 -17.51 1.62 19.92
CA SER A 66 -16.16 2.02 20.22
C SER A 66 -15.60 1.27 21.43
N GLY A 67 -14.28 1.37 21.63
CA GLY A 67 -13.58 0.75 22.75
C GLY A 67 -13.08 -0.67 22.47
N PHE A 68 -12.55 -1.33 23.51
CA PHE A 68 -11.92 -2.64 23.39
C PHE A 68 -12.86 -3.74 22.91
N GLU A 69 -14.14 -3.69 23.30
CA GLU A 69 -15.15 -4.65 22.85
C GLU A 69 -15.44 -4.54 21.34
N ALA A 70 -15.19 -3.37 20.74
CA ALA A 70 -15.40 -3.13 19.30
C ALA A 70 -14.23 -3.62 18.43
N VAL A 71 -13.11 -4.03 19.02
CA VAL A 71 -11.91 -4.47 18.29
C VAL A 71 -12.20 -5.66 17.40
N VAL A 72 -12.69 -6.77 17.95
CA VAL A 72 -12.96 -7.99 17.18
C VAL A 72 -14.09 -7.77 16.16
N PRO A 73 -15.22 -7.16 16.52
CA PRO A 73 -16.28 -6.81 15.56
C PRO A 73 -15.80 -5.90 14.43
N SER A 74 -14.88 -4.97 14.68
CA SER A 74 -14.37 -4.06 13.66
C SER A 74 -13.61 -4.80 12.54
N LEU A 75 -12.92 -5.90 12.86
CA LEU A 75 -12.26 -6.73 11.85
C LEU A 75 -13.28 -7.40 10.94
N MET A 76 -14.39 -7.88 11.50
CA MET A 76 -15.49 -8.44 10.72
C MET A 76 -16.17 -7.36 9.86
N ALA A 77 -16.32 -6.16 10.39
CA ALA A 77 -16.85 -5.03 9.64
C ALA A 77 -15.95 -4.64 8.47
N VAL A 78 -14.63 -4.56 8.67
CA VAL A 78 -13.65 -4.31 7.58
C VAL A 78 -13.75 -5.39 6.50
N LEU A 79 -13.90 -6.66 6.87
CA LEU A 79 -14.13 -7.74 5.90
C LEU A 79 -15.45 -7.56 5.15
N PHE A 80 -16.53 -7.27 5.86
CA PHE A 80 -17.86 -7.11 5.29
C PHE A 80 -17.89 -5.96 4.26
N TYR A 81 -17.47 -4.77 4.66
CA TYR A 81 -17.39 -3.60 3.77
C TYR A 81 -16.32 -3.76 2.69
N GLY A 82 -15.23 -4.46 3.01
CA GLY A 82 -14.18 -4.81 2.06
C GLY A 82 -14.69 -5.67 0.91
N VAL A 83 -15.42 -6.74 1.22
CA VAL A 83 -16.01 -7.66 0.23
C VAL A 83 -17.13 -6.98 -0.58
N LEU A 84 -17.89 -6.07 0.02
CA LEU A 84 -18.89 -5.26 -0.69
C LEU A 84 -18.29 -4.25 -1.70
N GLY A 85 -16.97 -4.19 -1.83
CA GLY A 85 -16.26 -3.39 -2.82
C GLY A 85 -15.19 -2.48 -2.24
N GLY A 86 -15.13 -2.33 -0.91
CA GLY A 86 -14.09 -1.52 -0.25
C GLY A 86 -12.68 -1.97 -0.61
N PHE A 87 -12.43 -3.29 -0.68
CA PHE A 87 -11.12 -3.83 -1.07
C PHE A 87 -10.78 -3.59 -2.54
N VAL A 88 -11.79 -3.52 -3.42
CA VAL A 88 -11.57 -3.18 -4.83
C VAL A 88 -11.11 -1.72 -4.93
N VAL A 89 -11.79 -0.81 -4.24
CA VAL A 89 -11.43 0.62 -4.22
C VAL A 89 -10.05 0.83 -3.59
N LEU A 90 -9.78 0.23 -2.43
CA LEU A 90 -8.48 0.27 -1.76
C LEU A 90 -7.37 -0.34 -2.62
N GLY A 91 -7.64 -1.48 -3.27
CA GLY A 91 -6.71 -2.17 -4.15
C GLY A 91 -6.34 -1.32 -5.36
N ILE A 92 -7.32 -0.70 -6.03
CA ILE A 92 -7.08 0.20 -7.16
C ILE A 92 -6.31 1.45 -6.71
N ALA A 93 -6.71 2.09 -5.62
CA ALA A 93 -6.02 3.27 -5.10
C ALA A 93 -4.56 2.95 -4.72
N GLY A 94 -4.33 1.84 -4.01
CA GLY A 94 -2.99 1.36 -3.67
C GLY A 94 -2.17 0.99 -4.90
N ALA A 95 -2.78 0.35 -5.91
CA ALA A 95 -2.14 0.03 -7.18
C ALA A 95 -1.67 1.30 -7.91
N ILE A 96 -2.49 2.34 -7.97
CA ILE A 96 -2.13 3.65 -8.55
C ILE A 96 -0.95 4.26 -7.78
N GLY A 97 -0.99 4.25 -6.44
CA GLY A 97 0.14 4.68 -5.61
C GLY A 97 1.43 3.89 -5.91
N GLY A 98 1.31 2.58 -6.11
CA GLY A 98 2.38 1.69 -6.52
C GLY A 98 2.98 2.04 -7.89
N VAL A 99 2.15 2.40 -8.88
CA VAL A 99 2.60 2.88 -10.19
C VAL A 99 3.42 4.16 -10.03
N VAL A 100 2.88 5.16 -9.33
CA VAL A 100 3.54 6.46 -9.13
C VAL A 100 4.91 6.28 -8.47
N ILE A 101 5.00 5.46 -7.41
CA ILE A 101 6.26 5.19 -6.70
C ILE A 101 7.23 4.35 -7.53
N GLY A 102 6.71 3.47 -8.37
CA GLY A 102 7.50 2.72 -9.35
C GLY A 102 8.25 3.66 -10.30
N LEU A 103 7.58 4.71 -10.78
CA LEU A 103 8.10 5.69 -11.73
C LEU A 103 9.06 6.73 -11.11
N LEU A 104 8.92 7.03 -9.81
CA LEU A 104 9.78 8.00 -9.14
C LEU A 104 11.23 7.50 -9.02
N PRO A 105 12.25 8.35 -9.25
CA PRO A 105 13.64 7.99 -8.98
C PRO A 105 13.87 7.90 -7.46
N GLY A 106 14.66 6.92 -7.02
CA GLY A 106 14.98 6.80 -5.60
C GLY A 106 15.53 5.43 -5.21
N THR A 107 16.07 5.34 -3.99
CA THR A 107 16.57 4.09 -3.43
C THR A 107 15.42 3.13 -3.13
N ARG A 108 15.69 1.81 -3.21
CA ARG A 108 14.68 0.78 -2.91
C ARG A 108 14.06 0.95 -1.52
N ARG A 109 14.86 1.33 -0.52
CA ARG A 109 14.39 1.61 0.85
C ARG A 109 13.42 2.78 0.89
N SER A 110 13.76 3.90 0.24
CA SER A 110 12.89 5.08 0.18
C SER A 110 11.54 4.75 -0.47
N LYS A 111 11.55 4.00 -1.59
CA LYS A 111 10.33 3.56 -2.27
C LYS A 111 9.42 2.71 -1.38
N HIS A 112 9.97 1.78 -0.60
CA HIS A 112 9.17 0.97 0.32
C HIS A 112 8.52 1.81 1.43
N VAL A 113 9.26 2.75 2.01
CA VAL A 113 8.71 3.67 3.03
C VAL A 113 7.62 4.55 2.43
N MET A 114 7.85 5.11 1.24
CA MET A 114 6.87 5.95 0.54
C MET A 114 5.60 5.15 0.19
N LEU A 115 5.76 3.89 -0.23
CA LEU A 115 4.63 3.00 -0.55
C LEU A 115 3.79 2.71 0.68
N PHE A 116 4.45 2.38 1.79
CA PHE A 116 3.77 2.16 3.07
C PHE A 116 3.02 3.40 3.52
N SER A 117 3.68 4.57 3.54
CA SER A 117 3.06 5.84 3.94
C SER A 117 1.89 6.25 3.05
N CYS A 118 2.03 6.11 1.72
CA CYS A 118 0.97 6.41 0.77
C CYS A 118 -0.23 5.46 0.94
N SER A 119 0.04 4.16 1.08
CA SER A 119 -1.00 3.16 1.31
C SER A 119 -1.73 3.40 2.64
N ALA A 120 -0.99 3.73 3.71
CA ALA A 120 -1.56 4.07 5.02
C ALA A 120 -2.44 5.33 4.96
N ALA A 121 -1.99 6.38 4.27
CA ALA A 121 -2.75 7.62 4.10
C ALA A 121 -4.05 7.38 3.32
N LEU A 122 -3.98 6.68 2.19
CA LEU A 122 -5.16 6.34 1.38
C LEU A 122 -6.16 5.48 2.15
N THR A 123 -5.66 4.49 2.90
CA THR A 123 -6.49 3.59 3.69
C THR A 123 -7.16 4.30 4.86
N THR A 124 -6.41 5.15 5.56
CA THR A 124 -6.95 6.02 6.62
C THR A 124 -8.04 6.92 6.07
N CYS A 125 -7.81 7.55 4.92
CA CYS A 125 -8.80 8.42 4.27
C CYS A 125 -10.08 7.64 3.90
N GLY A 126 -9.93 6.46 3.28
CA GLY A 126 -11.08 5.62 2.91
C GLY A 126 -11.91 5.18 4.12
N LEU A 127 -11.26 4.74 5.19
CA LEU A 127 -11.95 4.34 6.43
C LEU A 127 -12.56 5.53 7.17
N PHE A 128 -11.94 6.70 7.12
CA PHE A 128 -12.50 7.92 7.68
C PHE A 128 -13.78 8.35 6.95
N VAL A 129 -13.78 8.29 5.61
CA VAL A 129 -14.99 8.51 4.81
C VAL A 129 -16.06 7.50 5.19
N LEU A 130 -15.71 6.21 5.35
CA LEU A 130 -16.65 5.18 5.78
C LEU A 130 -17.22 5.49 7.18
N ALA A 131 -16.39 5.96 8.10
CA ALA A 131 -16.82 6.34 9.46
C ALA A 131 -17.76 7.55 9.46
N ILE A 132 -17.68 8.43 8.47
CA ILE A 132 -18.51 9.64 8.33
C ILE A 132 -19.70 9.44 7.39
N LEU A 133 -19.72 8.40 6.54
CA LEU A 133 -20.73 8.17 5.50
C LEU A 133 -22.17 8.24 6.05
N ASP A 134 -22.36 7.83 7.28
CA ASP A 134 -23.62 7.87 8.03
C ASP A 134 -24.12 9.29 8.33
N LYS A 135 -23.23 10.28 8.47
CA LYS A 135 -23.63 11.70 8.54
C LYS A 135 -24.24 12.21 7.24
N ILE A 136 -23.94 11.55 6.12
CA ILE A 136 -24.41 11.94 4.78
C ILE A 136 -25.68 11.16 4.41
N ILE A 137 -25.79 9.89 4.80
CA ILE A 137 -26.86 9.00 4.33
C ILE A 137 -27.85 8.58 5.43
N GLY A 138 -27.50 8.76 6.72
CA GLY A 138 -28.34 8.44 7.88
C GLY A 138 -28.03 7.08 8.52
N PRO A 139 -28.43 6.89 9.80
CA PRO A 139 -28.15 5.68 10.60
C PRO A 139 -28.70 4.42 9.95
N TRP A 140 -27.81 3.46 9.69
CA TRP A 140 -28.11 2.11 9.20
C TRP A 140 -28.22 1.09 10.34
#